data_AF-A0A1G4B8E4-F1
#
_entry.id   AF-A0A1G4B8E4-F1
#
_cell.length_a   1.000
_cell.length_b   1.000
_cell.length_c   1.000
_cell.angle_alpha   90.00
_cell.angle_beta   90.00
_cell.angle_gamma   90.00
#
_symmetry.space_group_name_H-M   'P 1'
#
loop_
_entity.id
_entity.type
_entity.pdbx_description
1 polymer ?
#
loop_
_entity_poly.entity_id
_entity_poly.type
_entity_poly.pdbx_seq_one_letter_code
_entity_poly.pdbx_strand_id
1 'polypeptide(L)'
;MSSTTEASQTAGPPASKLSQELPSKPAAAGESSQQGQGQGQQGGAQKKWQNGGNKPSGNKRPFQGGQTGGRGKDKQRKSKRERNITEGSSEEVLAFDVQALIALRNESLPEAPAPAADEEVKGGESEETETKTPSQPPLPETFTEIEVEVHAISSTGDGLGFQVGSASTQVYVVPFVAPGDIAKAKVIRHVREESYSVADFVSVVKAGPLRDDARVNCKYFSQCSGCQFQMLDYNTQLAHKRSIVDKAYKNFSNLNPDLVPSIRDTIGSPLQYGYRTKLTPHFDGPPGHHKRNKPKQALSKVPEIGFNAKGRRHVLDIEDCPIGTDAVRLGMKRERERIARDFGNFTKGATILLRESTKRYPKKVIGTGGSAATEGQQQTTTEPEDEPPADTPSDAVRVEADTHVDIKTCLSATGAMSSEYIDSYLFTNPANSFFQNNNSILPKFTQYIRDHVMPPLGPHRDRIKYLIDAYSGSGLFTITLASLFTGSTGIDIAKDSIECARKNARLNNLPESQCNFLAADAPQLFKQVTYPADETVVVIDPPRKGCDNDFLSQLLAFGPRRVVYVSCNVHTQARDVGVLVRGDGGDGTKYEIESIVGFDFFPQTGHVEGVAVLNRIEKSA
;
A
#
# COMPACT_ATOMS: atom_id res chain seq x y z
N MET A 1 -14.11 -65.24 -17.75
CA MET A 1 -12.71 -64.97 -18.13
C MET A 1 -12.23 -63.89 -17.17
N SER A 2 -11.93 -64.23 -15.92
CA SER A 2 -10.71 -64.93 -15.44
C SER A 2 -9.47 -64.03 -15.55
N SER A 3 -8.64 -63.82 -14.53
CA SER A 3 -8.71 -64.14 -13.08
C SER A 3 -7.50 -63.48 -12.39
N THR A 4 -7.59 -63.28 -11.06
CA THR A 4 -6.50 -63.28 -10.03
C THR A 4 -5.05 -63.52 -10.49
N THR A 5 -4.02 -62.86 -9.93
CA THR A 5 -3.59 -63.11 -8.53
C THR A 5 -2.76 -62.00 -7.85
N GLU A 6 -2.87 -61.94 -6.52
CA GLU A 6 -1.90 -61.34 -5.60
C GLU A 6 -0.67 -62.24 -5.39
N ALA A 7 0.45 -61.67 -4.93
CA ALA A 7 1.37 -62.37 -4.01
C ALA A 7 2.25 -61.37 -3.23
N SER A 8 2.06 -61.32 -1.92
CA SER A 8 2.99 -60.71 -0.96
C SER A 8 4.06 -61.73 -0.54
N GLN A 9 5.29 -61.28 -0.23
CA GLN A 9 6.09 -61.97 0.78
C GLN A 9 7.18 -61.09 1.43
N THR A 10 7.38 -61.34 2.73
CA THR A 10 8.21 -60.59 3.67
C THR A 10 9.51 -61.31 4.00
N ALA A 11 10.62 -60.60 4.23
CA ALA A 11 11.70 -61.07 5.08
C ALA A 11 12.51 -59.91 5.70
N GLY A 12 12.86 -60.06 6.97
CA GLY A 12 13.66 -59.12 7.76
C GLY A 12 15.18 -59.34 7.69
N PRO A 13 15.95 -58.74 8.61
CA PRO A 13 17.32 -58.28 8.35
C PRO A 13 18.42 -59.24 8.82
N PRO A 14 19.69 -58.87 8.58
CA PRO A 14 20.70 -58.98 9.62
C PRO A 14 21.38 -57.64 9.94
N ALA A 15 21.83 -57.50 11.19
CA ALA A 15 22.67 -56.39 11.64
C ALA A 15 24.13 -56.86 11.83
N SER A 16 25.10 -55.98 11.57
CA SER A 16 26.47 -56.10 12.10
C SER A 16 27.05 -54.71 12.40
N LYS A 17 28.02 -54.67 13.33
CA LYS A 17 28.63 -53.45 13.91
C LYS A 17 30.01 -53.17 13.29
N LEU A 18 30.62 -52.06 13.74
CA LEU A 18 32.02 -51.59 13.56
C LEU A 18 32.19 -50.69 12.31
N SER A 19 32.91 -49.56 12.35
CA SER A 19 33.73 -48.93 13.42
C SER A 19 33.72 -47.39 13.32
N GLN A 20 34.29 -46.73 14.33
CA GLN A 20 34.56 -45.28 14.36
C GLN A 20 35.64 -44.87 13.35
N GLU A 21 35.54 -43.66 12.78
CA GLU A 21 36.70 -42.74 12.65
C GLU A 21 36.26 -41.29 12.36
N LEU A 22 36.99 -40.33 12.94
CA LEU A 22 36.91 -38.88 12.67
C LEU A 22 38.17 -38.47 11.91
N PRO A 23 38.04 -37.65 10.86
CA PRO A 23 38.72 -36.33 10.86
C PRO A 23 37.93 -35.28 10.05
N SER A 24 38.29 -34.00 9.94
CA SER A 24 39.04 -33.03 10.78
C SER A 24 38.73 -31.62 10.23
N LYS A 25 39.08 -30.54 10.96
CA LYS A 25 38.89 -29.15 10.46
C LYS A 25 39.87 -28.84 9.31
N PRO A 26 39.49 -28.01 8.32
CA PRO A 26 40.46 -27.20 7.58
C PRO A 26 40.93 -26.03 8.45
N ALA A 27 42.24 -25.81 8.50
CA ALA A 27 42.85 -24.66 9.17
C ALA A 27 42.99 -23.46 8.20
N ALA A 28 43.25 -22.28 8.77
CA ALA A 28 43.58 -21.09 8.00
C ALA A 28 44.91 -21.26 7.27
N ALA A 29 45.00 -20.70 6.06
CA ALA A 29 46.25 -20.47 5.35
C ALA A 29 46.56 -18.98 5.33
N GLY A 30 47.80 -18.65 5.67
CA GLY A 30 48.38 -17.33 5.45
C GLY A 30 49.89 -17.45 5.44
N GLU A 31 50.52 -16.85 4.44
CA GLU A 31 51.95 -16.50 4.36
C GLU A 31 52.04 -15.47 3.21
N SER A 32 52.58 -14.26 3.42
CA SER A 32 54.01 -13.89 3.37
C SER A 32 54.52 -13.77 1.91
N SER A 33 55.47 -12.90 1.54
CA SER A 33 56.01 -11.65 2.11
C SER A 33 56.92 -10.97 1.07
N GLN A 34 57.52 -9.81 1.39
CA GLN A 34 58.67 -9.17 0.68
C GLN A 34 58.40 -8.57 -0.73
N GLN A 35 59.19 -7.61 -1.26
CA GLN A 35 59.89 -6.42 -0.73
C GLN A 35 60.38 -5.56 -1.93
N GLY A 36 60.63 -4.25 -1.73
CA GLY A 36 61.25 -3.36 -2.74
C GLY A 36 60.53 -2.02 -2.87
N GLN A 37 60.76 -1.04 -2.01
CA GLN A 37 61.86 -0.04 -2.05
C GLN A 37 61.79 0.98 -3.21
N GLY A 38 61.52 2.24 -2.85
CA GLY A 38 61.64 3.44 -3.70
C GLY A 38 61.27 4.68 -2.87
N GLN A 39 62.24 5.55 -2.58
CA GLN A 39 62.11 6.63 -1.57
C GLN A 39 61.61 7.97 -2.18
N GLY A 40 60.93 8.80 -1.38
CA GLY A 40 60.53 10.17 -1.74
C GLY A 40 59.86 10.94 -0.60
N GLN A 41 60.64 11.72 0.16
CA GLN A 41 60.22 12.57 1.30
C GLN A 41 59.87 14.01 0.77
N GLN A 42 59.04 14.89 1.36
CA GLN A 42 58.39 15.11 2.68
C GLN A 42 56.93 15.63 2.42
N GLY A 43 56.03 15.97 3.38
CA GLY A 43 55.96 15.91 4.85
C GLY A 43 54.78 16.79 5.36
N GLY A 44 54.30 16.65 6.61
CA GLY A 44 53.41 17.65 7.24
C GLY A 44 52.13 17.15 7.95
N ALA A 45 52.22 16.95 9.28
CA ALA A 45 51.17 17.10 10.29
C ALA A 45 49.80 16.37 10.16
N GLN A 46 49.63 15.26 10.89
CA GLN A 46 48.31 14.77 11.34
C GLN A 46 47.85 15.48 12.62
N LYS A 47 46.54 15.74 12.75
CA LYS A 47 45.87 15.94 14.05
C LYS A 47 44.72 14.94 14.22
N LYS A 48 44.91 13.97 15.14
CA LYS A 48 43.80 13.24 15.77
C LYS A 48 43.26 14.09 16.93
N TRP A 49 41.96 14.07 17.17
CA TRP A 49 41.37 14.46 18.45
C TRP A 49 40.42 13.37 18.95
N GLN A 50 40.73 12.84 20.12
CA GLN A 50 39.84 11.96 20.88
C GLN A 50 38.88 12.81 21.71
N ASN A 51 37.66 12.33 21.90
CA ASN A 51 36.63 13.06 22.64
C ASN A 51 36.45 12.45 24.04
N GLY A 52 36.68 13.24 25.08
CA GLY A 52 36.50 12.84 26.48
C GLY A 52 36.34 14.07 27.36
N GLY A 53 35.23 14.15 28.11
CA GLY A 53 34.91 15.33 28.92
C GLY A 53 33.74 15.07 29.88
N ASN A 54 34.01 15.18 31.18
CA ASN A 54 33.08 14.93 32.28
C ASN A 54 31.85 15.85 32.31
N LYS A 55 30.75 15.33 32.90
CA LYS A 55 29.69 16.15 33.51
C LYS A 55 29.95 16.34 35.01
N PRO A 56 29.84 17.55 35.57
CA PRO A 56 29.69 17.77 37.00
C PRO A 56 28.20 17.90 37.42
N SER A 57 27.95 17.77 38.72
CA SER A 57 26.62 17.63 39.32
C SER A 57 26.03 18.93 39.88
N GLY A 58 24.73 19.12 39.64
CA GLY A 58 23.68 19.61 40.56
C GLY A 58 23.92 20.79 41.51
N ASN A 59 22.96 21.72 41.53
CA ASN A 59 22.56 22.37 42.78
C ASN A 59 21.06 22.73 42.80
N LYS A 60 20.44 22.69 43.99
CA LYS A 60 19.02 23.04 44.26
C LYS A 60 18.96 24.35 45.05
N ARG A 61 17.85 25.11 44.92
CA ARG A 61 17.14 25.94 45.95
C ARG A 61 16.25 27.01 45.24
N PRO A 62 15.28 27.65 45.93
CA PRO A 62 14.15 27.05 46.63
C PRO A 62 12.80 27.66 46.16
N PHE A 63 11.66 27.06 46.51
CA PHE A 63 10.34 27.65 46.24
C PHE A 63 9.69 28.10 47.55
N GLN A 64 9.28 29.37 47.63
CA GLN A 64 8.56 29.97 48.76
C GLN A 64 7.17 30.39 48.26
N GLY A 65 6.13 30.11 49.05
CA GLY A 65 4.74 30.14 48.57
C GLY A 65 4.02 31.49 48.70
N GLY A 66 2.90 31.60 47.99
CA GLY A 66 1.89 32.65 48.11
C GLY A 66 0.59 32.20 47.45
N GLN A 67 -0.54 32.29 48.15
CA GLN A 67 -1.85 31.80 47.69
C GLN A 67 -2.58 32.85 46.83
N THR A 68 -3.44 32.43 45.90
CA THR A 68 -4.93 32.53 46.01
C THR A 68 -5.67 32.35 44.68
N GLY A 69 -6.82 31.66 44.72
CA GLY A 69 -8.00 31.92 43.87
C GLY A 69 -8.02 31.45 42.40
N GLY A 70 -9.02 30.61 42.04
CA GLY A 70 -9.51 30.53 40.64
C GLY A 70 -9.90 29.13 40.12
N ARG A 71 -11.13 28.70 40.43
CA ARG A 71 -11.93 27.61 39.80
C ARG A 71 -11.28 26.86 38.61
N GLY A 72 -10.97 25.58 38.83
CA GLY A 72 -10.65 24.67 37.73
C GLY A 72 -11.86 24.40 36.84
N LYS A 73 -11.71 24.66 35.53
CA LYS A 73 -12.49 23.96 34.51
C LYS A 73 -11.74 22.68 34.16
N ASP A 74 -12.40 21.53 34.28
CA ASP A 74 -11.86 20.26 33.81
C ASP A 74 -11.66 20.31 32.29
N LYS A 75 -10.42 20.58 31.87
CA LYS A 75 -10.00 20.33 30.49
C LYS A 75 -9.91 18.81 30.33
N GLN A 76 -11.02 18.20 29.91
CA GLN A 76 -11.02 16.82 29.41
C GLN A 76 -9.81 16.62 28.50
N ARG A 77 -8.89 15.75 28.93
CA ARG A 77 -7.69 15.43 28.16
C ARG A 77 -8.11 14.63 26.95
N LYS A 78 -8.32 15.32 25.81
CA LYS A 78 -8.54 14.68 24.52
C LYS A 78 -7.60 13.50 24.34
N SER A 79 -8.12 12.33 23.98
CA SER A 79 -7.32 11.11 23.93
C SER A 79 -6.18 11.25 22.91
N LYS A 80 -5.22 10.31 22.93
CA LYS A 80 -4.16 10.30 21.91
C LYS A 80 -4.71 9.96 20.51
N ARG A 81 -5.95 9.47 20.41
CA ARG A 81 -6.64 9.12 19.17
C ARG A 81 -7.36 10.34 18.55
N GLU A 82 -8.10 11.10 19.35
CA GLU A 82 -8.74 12.37 18.93
C GLU A 82 -7.76 13.45 18.44
N ARG A 83 -6.47 13.33 18.76
CA ARG A 83 -5.42 14.25 18.29
C ARG A 83 -4.85 13.92 16.91
N ASN A 84 -5.29 12.81 16.31
CA ASN A 84 -4.72 12.26 15.07
C ASN A 84 -5.71 12.15 13.91
N ILE A 85 -6.95 12.67 14.03
CA ILE A 85 -7.88 12.74 12.90
C ILE A 85 -7.34 13.81 11.94
N THR A 86 -6.64 13.35 10.90
CA THR A 86 -6.21 14.14 9.75
C THR A 86 -7.19 13.92 8.62
N GLU A 87 -7.46 14.96 7.83
CA GLU A 87 -8.34 14.89 6.66
C GLU A 87 -7.96 13.74 5.71
N GLY A 88 -8.93 12.89 5.37
CA GLY A 88 -8.74 11.66 4.59
C GLY A 88 -8.19 10.48 5.39
N SER A 89 -8.32 10.49 6.72
CA SER A 89 -7.98 9.35 7.58
C SER A 89 -9.03 8.23 7.51
N SER A 90 -8.63 6.98 7.74
CA SER A 90 -9.55 5.82 7.69
C SER A 90 -10.72 5.92 8.69
N GLU A 91 -10.55 6.66 9.78
CA GLU A 91 -11.58 6.84 10.81
C GLU A 91 -12.66 7.83 10.35
N GLU A 92 -12.24 8.95 9.77
CA GLU A 92 -13.13 9.94 9.15
C GLU A 92 -13.85 9.41 7.89
N VAL A 93 -13.13 8.68 7.03
CA VAL A 93 -13.70 7.99 5.86
C VAL A 93 -14.79 7.02 6.28
N LEU A 94 -14.55 6.23 7.32
CA LEU A 94 -15.54 5.32 7.89
C LEU A 94 -16.74 6.08 8.48
N ALA A 95 -16.52 7.22 9.15
CA ALA A 95 -17.60 8.03 9.69
C ALA A 95 -18.55 8.54 8.59
N PHE A 96 -18.04 8.99 7.43
CA PHE A 96 -18.88 9.37 6.29
C PHE A 96 -19.73 8.20 5.76
N ASP A 97 -19.16 7.00 5.61
CA ASP A 97 -19.91 5.80 5.18
C ASP A 97 -20.98 5.39 6.20
N VAL A 98 -20.68 5.49 7.50
CA VAL A 98 -21.63 5.21 8.59
C VAL A 98 -22.80 6.21 8.55
N GLN A 99 -22.53 7.51 8.44
CA GLN A 99 -23.58 8.53 8.37
C GLN A 99 -24.46 8.37 7.11
N ALA A 100 -23.86 8.03 5.97
CA ALA A 100 -24.62 7.72 4.75
C ALA A 100 -25.56 6.51 4.93
N LEU A 101 -25.11 5.46 5.61
CA LEU A 101 -25.97 4.30 5.89
C LEU A 101 -27.06 4.59 6.93
N ILE A 102 -26.79 5.44 7.92
CA ILE A 102 -27.80 5.90 8.89
C ILE A 102 -28.88 6.73 8.20
N ALA A 103 -28.52 7.62 7.27
CA ALA A 103 -29.49 8.40 6.49
C ALA A 103 -30.46 7.48 5.72
N LEU A 104 -29.93 6.52 4.96
CA LEU A 104 -30.72 5.51 4.24
C LEU A 104 -31.62 4.68 5.17
N ARG A 105 -31.15 4.34 6.38
CA ARG A 105 -31.97 3.64 7.38
C ARG A 105 -33.13 4.51 7.87
N ASN A 106 -32.89 5.80 8.15
CA ASN A 106 -33.92 6.72 8.59
C ASN A 106 -35.00 6.94 7.52
N GLU A 107 -34.63 7.05 6.24
CA GLU A 107 -35.57 7.12 5.11
C GLU A 107 -36.46 5.86 4.98
N SER A 108 -35.99 4.71 5.47
CA SER A 108 -36.73 3.43 5.44
C SER A 108 -37.60 3.15 6.68
N LEU A 109 -37.46 3.94 7.74
CA LEU A 109 -38.27 3.81 8.96
C LEU A 109 -39.57 4.62 8.82
N PRO A 110 -40.70 4.15 9.35
CA PRO A 110 -41.92 4.96 9.40
C PRO A 110 -41.66 6.26 10.17
N GLU A 111 -42.23 7.38 9.70
CA GLU A 111 -42.23 8.62 10.48
C GLU A 111 -42.79 8.35 11.87
N ALA A 112 -42.08 8.81 12.90
CA ALA A 112 -42.61 8.81 14.25
C ALA A 112 -43.92 9.62 14.23
N PRO A 113 -45.02 9.12 14.83
CA PRO A 113 -46.29 9.82 14.78
C PRO A 113 -46.11 11.23 15.32
N ALA A 114 -46.54 12.22 14.53
CA ALA A 114 -46.53 13.61 14.93
C ALA A 114 -47.19 13.73 16.32
N PRO A 115 -46.65 14.53 17.25
CA PRO A 115 -47.28 14.75 18.53
C PRO A 115 -48.72 15.20 18.28
N ALA A 116 -49.67 14.54 18.95
CA ALA A 116 -51.07 14.88 18.81
C ALA A 116 -51.27 16.37 19.09
N ALA A 117 -52.13 17.02 18.31
CA ALA A 117 -52.50 18.40 18.57
C ALA A 117 -53.33 18.44 19.86
N ASP A 118 -52.67 18.69 20.99
CA ASP A 118 -53.32 18.77 22.29
C ASP A 118 -54.31 19.95 22.34
N GLU A 119 -55.47 19.69 22.92
CA GLU A 119 -56.56 20.66 23.06
C GLU A 119 -56.20 21.82 24.00
N GLU A 120 -56.86 22.97 23.81
CA GLU A 120 -56.70 24.15 24.66
C GLU A 120 -57.07 23.87 26.13
N VAL A 121 -56.08 23.75 27.02
CA VAL A 121 -56.29 23.82 28.47
C VAL A 121 -55.51 24.98 29.07
N LYS A 122 -56.23 25.85 29.79
CA LYS A 122 -55.72 27.10 30.33
C LYS A 122 -54.92 26.92 31.64
N GLY A 123 -53.72 27.47 31.65
CA GLY A 123 -53.15 28.21 32.79
C GLY A 123 -52.61 27.41 33.97
N GLY A 124 -51.29 27.42 34.12
CA GLY A 124 -50.57 26.92 35.30
C GLY A 124 -49.06 26.99 35.07
N GLU A 125 -48.32 27.49 36.06
CA GLU A 125 -46.89 27.81 36.01
C GLU A 125 -46.00 26.67 35.47
N SER A 126 -45.04 27.03 34.62
CA SER A 126 -44.18 26.08 33.89
C SER A 126 -43.02 25.53 34.75
N GLU A 127 -43.11 24.28 35.18
CA GLU A 127 -41.93 23.46 35.41
C GLU A 127 -41.28 23.10 34.06
N GLU A 128 -39.95 23.23 33.96
CA GLU A 128 -39.18 22.81 32.77
C GLU A 128 -39.12 21.28 32.69
N THR A 129 -40.15 20.66 32.11
CA THR A 129 -40.13 19.23 31.78
C THR A 129 -39.21 18.99 30.59
N GLU A 130 -38.03 18.41 30.84
CA GLU A 130 -37.13 17.94 29.78
C GLU A 130 -37.88 17.00 28.81
N THR A 131 -38.11 17.46 27.58
CA THR A 131 -38.63 16.63 26.49
C THR A 131 -37.64 15.52 26.19
N LYS A 132 -37.87 14.33 26.76
CA LYS A 132 -37.11 13.12 26.47
C LYS A 132 -37.27 12.75 25.00
N THR A 133 -36.20 12.97 24.23
CA THR A 133 -35.99 12.31 22.93
C THR A 133 -36.26 10.81 23.09
N PRO A 134 -36.99 10.14 22.15
CA PRO A 134 -37.26 8.72 22.25
C PRO A 134 -35.94 7.95 22.37
N SER A 135 -35.76 7.27 23.51
CA SER A 135 -34.49 6.63 23.84
C SER A 135 -34.22 5.48 22.87
N GLN A 136 -33.14 5.60 22.10
CA GLN A 136 -32.60 4.51 21.28
C GLN A 136 -32.53 3.20 22.11
N PRO A 137 -32.83 2.03 21.51
CA PRO A 137 -32.70 0.76 22.19
C PRO A 137 -31.32 0.60 22.85
N PRO A 138 -31.23 0.00 24.06
CA PRO A 138 -29.95 -0.19 24.71
C PRO A 138 -29.02 -1.03 23.83
N LEU A 139 -27.79 -0.54 23.64
CA LEU A 139 -26.78 -1.27 22.87
C LEU A 139 -26.42 -2.59 23.58
N PRO A 140 -26.19 -3.68 22.82
CA PRO A 140 -25.78 -4.97 23.37
C PRO A 140 -24.45 -4.85 24.12
N GLU A 141 -24.29 -5.65 25.17
CA GLU A 141 -23.06 -5.65 25.99
C GLU A 141 -21.83 -6.02 25.16
N THR A 142 -20.68 -5.42 25.49
CA THR A 142 -19.42 -5.76 24.85
C THR A 142 -19.04 -7.22 25.10
N PHE A 143 -18.42 -7.83 24.11
CA PHE A 143 -18.07 -9.24 24.01
C PHE A 143 -19.24 -10.23 23.92
N THR A 144 -20.48 -9.76 23.74
CA THR A 144 -21.60 -10.60 23.30
C THR A 144 -21.57 -10.84 21.79
N GLU A 145 -22.22 -11.92 21.35
CA GLU A 145 -22.43 -12.24 19.94
C GLU A 145 -23.84 -11.86 19.52
N ILE A 146 -23.94 -11.14 18.40
CA ILE A 146 -25.21 -10.71 17.79
C ILE A 146 -25.25 -11.14 16.32
N GLU A 147 -26.45 -11.13 15.73
CA GLU A 147 -26.61 -11.22 14.28
C GLU A 147 -26.71 -9.82 13.67
N VAL A 148 -25.97 -9.59 12.59
CA VAL A 148 -25.91 -8.33 11.84
C VAL A 148 -26.30 -8.59 10.40
N GLU A 149 -27.31 -7.88 9.91
CA GLU A 149 -27.65 -7.81 8.49
C GLU A 149 -26.78 -6.74 7.82
N VAL A 150 -26.01 -7.16 6.82
CA VAL A 150 -25.00 -6.32 6.17
C VAL A 150 -25.60 -5.63 4.95
N HIS A 151 -25.57 -4.30 4.92
CA HIS A 151 -26.17 -3.50 3.85
C HIS A 151 -25.14 -2.92 2.87
N ALA A 152 -23.90 -2.70 3.31
CA ALA A 152 -22.86 -2.10 2.49
C ALA A 152 -21.46 -2.61 2.86
N ILE A 153 -20.48 -2.35 2.01
CA ILE A 153 -19.06 -2.37 2.37
C ILE A 153 -18.60 -0.92 2.50
N SER A 154 -17.89 -0.61 3.58
CA SER A 154 -17.27 0.71 3.76
C SER A 154 -16.10 0.93 2.80
N SER A 155 -15.72 2.18 2.63
CA SER A 155 -14.54 2.58 1.85
C SER A 155 -13.22 2.15 2.51
N THR A 156 -13.26 1.69 3.76
CA THR A 156 -12.11 1.06 4.44
C THR A 156 -12.06 -0.47 4.26
N GLY A 157 -13.08 -1.06 3.63
CA GLY A 157 -13.14 -2.47 3.22
C GLY A 157 -13.78 -3.42 4.22
N ASP A 158 -14.32 -2.94 5.34
CA ASP A 158 -15.14 -3.73 6.27
C ASP A 158 -16.64 -3.49 6.01
N GLY A 159 -17.47 -4.51 6.23
CA GLY A 159 -18.92 -4.44 6.05
C GLY A 159 -19.60 -3.57 7.09
N LEU A 160 -20.71 -2.95 6.68
CA LEU A 160 -21.57 -2.10 7.50
C LEU A 160 -22.98 -2.67 7.53
N GLY A 161 -23.54 -2.82 8.72
CA GLY A 161 -24.86 -3.43 8.91
C GLY A 161 -25.58 -3.00 10.17
N PHE A 162 -26.82 -3.46 10.34
CA PHE A 162 -27.63 -3.25 11.53
C PHE A 162 -27.86 -4.58 12.26
N GLN A 163 -28.10 -4.53 13.57
CA GLN A 163 -28.45 -5.72 14.33
C GLN A 163 -29.82 -6.25 13.89
N VAL A 164 -29.91 -7.55 13.57
CA VAL A 164 -31.15 -8.20 13.16
C VAL A 164 -32.21 -8.04 14.25
N GLY A 165 -33.43 -7.66 13.84
CA GLY A 165 -34.54 -7.42 14.77
C GLY A 165 -34.43 -6.15 15.63
N SER A 166 -33.41 -5.31 15.43
CA SER A 166 -33.25 -4.05 16.18
C SER A 166 -33.82 -2.84 15.42
N ALA A 167 -34.51 -1.98 16.17
CA ALA A 167 -34.94 -0.65 15.70
C ALA A 167 -33.85 0.42 15.87
N SER A 168 -32.68 0.08 16.44
CA SER A 168 -31.58 1.05 16.60
C SER A 168 -30.93 1.40 15.26
N THR A 169 -30.48 2.65 15.15
CA THR A 169 -29.69 3.15 14.01
C THR A 169 -28.18 2.96 14.20
N GLN A 170 -27.74 2.25 15.26
CA GLN A 170 -26.33 1.95 15.50
C GLN A 170 -25.78 1.03 14.40
N VAL A 171 -24.78 1.50 13.65
CA VAL A 171 -24.12 0.70 12.61
C VAL A 171 -23.10 -0.24 13.24
N TYR A 172 -22.99 -1.47 12.74
CA TYR A 172 -21.97 -2.44 13.13
C TYR A 172 -20.97 -2.61 11.99
N VAL A 173 -19.70 -2.38 12.30
CA VAL A 173 -18.56 -2.57 11.40
C VAL A 173 -18.03 -3.99 11.61
N VAL A 174 -18.23 -4.84 10.60
CA VAL A 174 -17.94 -6.29 10.65
C VAL A 174 -17.00 -6.64 9.49
N PRO A 175 -15.85 -7.29 9.72
CA PRO A 175 -14.94 -7.67 8.62
C PRO A 175 -15.42 -8.94 7.90
N PHE A 176 -14.92 -9.18 6.69
CA PHE A 176 -15.08 -10.45 5.93
C PHE A 176 -16.52 -10.86 5.54
N VAL A 177 -17.42 -9.87 5.46
CA VAL A 177 -18.83 -10.04 5.06
C VAL A 177 -19.15 -9.24 3.81
N ALA A 178 -20.18 -9.66 3.08
CA ALA A 178 -20.69 -9.01 1.87
C ALA A 178 -22.11 -8.43 2.09
N PRO A 179 -22.56 -7.45 1.28
CA PRO A 179 -23.94 -6.97 1.33
C PRO A 179 -24.94 -8.11 1.10
N GLY A 180 -25.97 -8.16 1.95
CA GLY A 180 -26.95 -9.24 2.03
C GLY A 180 -26.56 -10.42 2.93
N ASP A 181 -25.33 -10.48 3.46
CA ASP A 181 -24.97 -11.45 4.50
C ASP A 181 -25.75 -11.14 5.79
N ILE A 182 -26.25 -12.20 6.45
CA ILE A 182 -26.51 -12.17 7.89
C ILE A 182 -25.32 -12.84 8.56
N ALA A 183 -24.56 -12.07 9.34
CA ALA A 183 -23.33 -12.52 9.97
C ALA A 183 -23.47 -12.53 11.50
N LYS A 184 -22.94 -13.59 12.13
CA LYS A 184 -22.71 -13.62 13.56
C LYS A 184 -21.45 -12.82 13.86
N ALA A 185 -21.57 -11.79 14.68
CA ALA A 185 -20.51 -10.84 14.98
C ALA A 185 -20.39 -10.62 16.48
N LYS A 186 -19.16 -10.61 16.99
CA LYS A 186 -18.85 -10.38 18.41
C LYS A 186 -18.55 -8.91 18.66
N VAL A 187 -19.41 -8.22 19.40
CA VAL A 187 -19.26 -6.78 19.67
C VAL A 187 -17.98 -6.55 20.48
N ILE A 188 -17.05 -5.70 20.01
CA ILE A 188 -15.79 -5.44 20.70
C ILE A 188 -15.83 -4.10 21.44
N ARG A 189 -16.34 -3.05 20.78
CA ARG A 189 -16.43 -1.69 21.35
C ARG A 189 -17.47 -0.85 20.62
N HIS A 190 -18.06 0.11 21.32
CA HIS A 190 -18.88 1.15 20.71
C HIS A 190 -18.06 2.44 20.50
N VAL A 191 -18.39 3.19 19.47
CA VAL A 191 -18.00 4.59 19.23
C VAL A 191 -19.30 5.37 19.17
N ARG A 192 -19.72 5.88 20.32
CA ARG A 192 -21.05 6.49 20.46
C ARG A 192 -21.12 7.84 19.74
N GLU A 193 -19.99 8.53 19.72
CA GLU A 193 -19.77 9.83 19.11
C GLU A 193 -19.90 9.80 17.58
N GLU A 194 -19.60 8.66 16.95
CA GLU A 194 -19.66 8.43 15.49
C GLU A 194 -20.78 7.43 15.11
N SER A 195 -21.63 7.03 16.07
CA SER A 195 -22.79 6.13 15.88
C SER A 195 -22.49 4.73 15.29
N TYR A 196 -21.30 4.18 15.51
CA TYR A 196 -20.99 2.79 15.13
C TYR A 196 -20.34 1.95 16.23
N SER A 197 -20.43 0.64 16.08
CA SER A 197 -19.79 -0.38 16.90
C SER A 197 -18.79 -1.16 16.05
N VAL A 198 -17.63 -1.51 16.60
CA VAL A 198 -16.69 -2.44 15.95
C VAL A 198 -16.94 -3.84 16.50
N ALA A 199 -17.07 -4.82 15.60
CA ALA A 199 -17.25 -6.22 15.95
C ALA A 199 -16.21 -7.12 15.25
N ASP A 200 -15.81 -8.19 15.92
CA ASP A 200 -15.05 -9.29 15.30
C ASP A 200 -16.04 -10.20 14.55
N PHE A 201 -15.65 -10.66 13.36
CA PHE A 201 -16.40 -11.68 12.62
C PHE A 201 -16.34 -13.03 13.35
N VAL A 202 -17.46 -13.75 13.43
CA VAL A 202 -17.53 -15.12 13.99
C VAL A 202 -17.88 -16.12 12.88
N SER A 203 -18.99 -15.92 12.18
CA SER A 203 -19.42 -16.77 11.05
C SER A 203 -20.48 -16.06 10.21
N VAL A 204 -20.70 -16.54 8.99
CA VAL A 204 -21.94 -16.21 8.25
C VAL A 204 -23.05 -17.17 8.68
N VAL A 205 -24.22 -16.63 8.99
CA VAL A 205 -25.45 -17.38 9.32
C VAL A 205 -26.25 -17.62 8.04
N LYS A 206 -26.33 -16.60 7.17
CA LYS A 206 -26.96 -16.67 5.85
C LYS A 206 -26.12 -15.87 4.86
N ALA A 207 -25.69 -16.49 3.77
CA ALA A 207 -24.94 -15.82 2.71
C ALA A 207 -25.85 -14.89 1.89
N GLY A 208 -25.37 -13.69 1.59
CA GLY A 208 -25.95 -12.76 0.63
C GLY A 208 -25.64 -13.13 -0.82
N PRO A 209 -26.31 -12.51 -1.81
CA PRO A 209 -26.16 -12.86 -3.22
C PRO A 209 -24.76 -12.56 -3.80
N LEU A 210 -23.97 -11.70 -3.13
CA LEU A 210 -22.62 -11.33 -3.56
C LEU A 210 -21.52 -12.24 -2.98
N ARG A 211 -21.86 -13.14 -2.05
CA ARG A 211 -20.90 -14.02 -1.37
C ARG A 211 -20.79 -15.38 -2.06
N ASP A 212 -19.57 -15.77 -2.39
CA ASP A 212 -19.22 -17.13 -2.81
C ASP A 212 -17.88 -17.54 -2.20
N ASP A 213 -17.94 -18.37 -1.16
CA ASP A 213 -16.73 -18.83 -0.46
C ASP A 213 -15.90 -19.84 -1.27
N ALA A 214 -16.41 -20.37 -2.41
CA ALA A 214 -15.60 -21.21 -3.30
C ALA A 214 -14.49 -20.41 -4.04
N ARG A 215 -14.55 -19.07 -4.01
CA ARG A 215 -13.53 -18.16 -4.56
C ARG A 215 -12.36 -17.91 -3.61
N VAL A 216 -12.49 -18.33 -2.34
CA VAL A 216 -11.53 -18.05 -1.28
C VAL A 216 -10.31 -18.98 -1.40
N ASN A 217 -9.25 -18.50 -2.05
CA ASN A 217 -8.02 -19.26 -2.26
C ASN A 217 -7.08 -19.27 -1.04
N CYS A 218 -7.36 -18.49 0.02
CA CYS A 218 -6.52 -18.42 1.22
C CYS A 218 -7.24 -19.02 2.45
N LYS A 219 -6.70 -20.11 3.01
CA LYS A 219 -7.23 -20.74 4.25
C LYS A 219 -7.21 -19.84 5.49
N TYR A 220 -6.50 -18.70 5.43
CA TYR A 220 -6.43 -17.68 6.48
C TYR A 220 -7.32 -16.47 6.23
N PHE A 221 -8.10 -16.47 5.15
CA PHE A 221 -9.21 -15.54 4.99
C PHE A 221 -10.18 -15.69 6.18
N SER A 222 -10.89 -14.60 6.53
CA SER A 222 -11.60 -14.41 7.81
C SER A 222 -10.74 -14.26 9.09
N GLN A 223 -9.41 -14.40 9.02
CA GLN A 223 -8.52 -14.25 10.19
C GLN A 223 -7.38 -13.26 9.95
N CYS A 224 -6.67 -13.38 8.83
CA CYS A 224 -5.56 -12.51 8.46
C CYS A 224 -6.04 -11.09 8.11
N SER A 225 -5.31 -10.07 8.55
CA SER A 225 -5.63 -8.67 8.25
C SER A 225 -5.31 -8.22 6.81
N GLY A 226 -4.82 -9.12 5.96
CA GLY A 226 -4.22 -8.77 4.65
C GLY A 226 -5.17 -8.69 3.46
N CYS A 227 -6.34 -9.33 3.52
CA CYS A 227 -7.33 -9.36 2.42
C CYS A 227 -8.74 -9.25 3.00
N GLN A 228 -9.64 -8.59 2.26
CA GLN A 228 -11.01 -8.29 2.67
C GLN A 228 -12.06 -8.97 1.78
N PHE A 229 -11.75 -9.23 0.51
CA PHE A 229 -12.77 -9.43 -0.53
C PHE A 229 -12.75 -10.79 -1.26
N GLN A 230 -12.04 -11.81 -0.75
CA GLN A 230 -11.86 -13.08 -1.49
C GLN A 230 -13.16 -13.86 -1.77
N MET A 231 -14.26 -13.54 -1.08
CA MET A 231 -15.60 -14.10 -1.30
C MET A 231 -16.42 -13.36 -2.37
N LEU A 232 -15.97 -12.19 -2.83
CA LEU A 232 -16.64 -11.39 -3.86
C LEU A 232 -16.11 -11.77 -5.25
N ASP A 233 -16.98 -11.77 -6.27
CA ASP A 233 -16.48 -11.78 -7.65
C ASP A 233 -15.67 -10.50 -7.94
N TYR A 234 -14.76 -10.59 -8.91
CA TYR A 234 -13.82 -9.51 -9.17
C TYR A 234 -14.47 -8.25 -9.74
N ASN A 235 -15.58 -8.35 -10.49
CA ASN A 235 -16.26 -7.18 -11.02
C ASN A 235 -16.95 -6.41 -9.89
N THR A 236 -17.52 -7.09 -8.90
CA THR A 236 -18.01 -6.47 -7.66
C THR A 236 -16.88 -5.78 -6.89
N GLN A 237 -15.66 -6.33 -6.85
CA GLN A 237 -14.50 -5.66 -6.25
C GLN A 237 -14.14 -4.36 -6.99
N LEU A 238 -14.10 -4.38 -8.33
CA LEU A 238 -13.82 -3.19 -9.15
C LEU A 238 -14.93 -2.13 -9.04
N ALA A 239 -16.20 -2.53 -9.03
CA ALA A 239 -17.33 -1.64 -8.81
C ALA A 239 -17.29 -0.99 -7.42
N HIS A 240 -16.95 -1.76 -6.37
CA HIS A 240 -16.77 -1.20 -5.03
C HIS A 240 -15.62 -0.17 -5.02
N LYS A 241 -14.46 -0.48 -5.61
CA LYS A 241 -13.32 0.44 -5.72
C LYS A 241 -13.67 1.73 -6.49
N ARG A 242 -14.50 1.66 -7.53
CA ARG A 242 -15.05 2.83 -8.21
C ARG A 242 -15.88 3.69 -7.26
N SER A 243 -16.73 3.07 -6.43
CA SER A 243 -17.54 3.78 -5.43
C SER A 243 -16.68 4.45 -4.34
N ILE A 244 -15.52 3.89 -4.00
CA ILE A 244 -14.57 4.51 -3.05
C ILE A 244 -14.03 5.83 -3.62
N VAL A 245 -13.68 5.84 -4.90
CA VAL A 245 -13.22 7.06 -5.60
C VAL A 245 -14.35 8.08 -5.68
N ASP A 246 -15.57 7.68 -6.04
CA ASP A 246 -16.75 8.56 -6.09
C ASP A 246 -17.03 9.24 -4.73
N LYS A 247 -17.13 8.44 -3.66
CA LYS A 247 -17.28 8.93 -2.28
C LYS A 247 -16.13 9.84 -1.86
N ALA A 248 -14.91 9.56 -2.31
CA ALA A 248 -13.75 10.41 -1.99
C ALA A 248 -13.93 11.82 -2.57
N TYR A 249 -14.29 11.95 -3.84
CA TYR A 249 -14.54 13.27 -4.44
C TYR A 249 -15.79 13.94 -3.88
N LYS A 250 -16.86 13.19 -3.63
CA LYS A 250 -18.08 13.71 -3.01
C LYS A 250 -17.84 14.31 -1.61
N ASN A 251 -17.06 13.63 -0.77
CA ASN A 251 -16.95 13.99 0.65
C ASN A 251 -15.72 14.86 0.99
N PHE A 252 -14.64 14.79 0.20
CA PHE A 252 -13.36 15.43 0.54
C PHE A 252 -12.90 16.51 -0.47
N SER A 253 -13.46 16.56 -1.69
CA SER A 253 -13.00 17.56 -2.66
C SER A 253 -13.37 19.00 -2.29
N ASN A 254 -14.46 19.20 -1.54
CA ASN A 254 -15.05 20.52 -1.28
C ASN A 254 -15.33 21.31 -2.59
N LEU A 255 -15.81 20.61 -3.63
CA LEU A 255 -16.23 21.16 -4.92
C LEU A 255 -17.76 21.05 -5.09
N ASN A 256 -18.33 21.88 -5.97
CA ASN A 256 -19.66 21.61 -6.52
C ASN A 256 -19.58 20.29 -7.32
N PRO A 257 -20.49 19.32 -7.11
CA PRO A 257 -20.60 18.12 -7.95
C PRO A 257 -20.51 18.36 -9.46
N ASP A 258 -21.04 19.48 -9.99
CA ASP A 258 -20.98 19.81 -11.41
C ASP A 258 -19.55 20.00 -11.96
N LEU A 259 -18.57 20.25 -11.08
CA LEU A 259 -17.15 20.39 -11.42
C LEU A 259 -16.38 19.05 -11.37
N VAL A 260 -17.01 17.97 -10.91
CA VAL A 260 -16.42 16.65 -10.79
C VAL A 260 -16.95 15.77 -11.93
N PRO A 261 -16.13 15.39 -12.93
CA PRO A 261 -16.58 14.50 -13.99
C PRO A 261 -16.90 13.12 -13.43
N SER A 262 -17.81 12.41 -14.10
CA SER A 262 -18.19 11.05 -13.70
C SER A 262 -16.96 10.14 -13.60
N ILE A 263 -16.79 9.51 -12.43
CA ILE A 263 -15.67 8.60 -12.17
C ILE A 263 -15.71 7.43 -13.16
N ARG A 264 -14.62 7.20 -13.89
CA ARG A 264 -14.46 6.10 -14.85
C ARG A 264 -14.40 4.75 -14.12
N ASP A 265 -14.68 3.65 -14.84
CA ASP A 265 -14.59 2.31 -14.28
C ASP A 265 -13.17 1.95 -13.81
N THR A 266 -13.07 1.23 -12.69
CA THR A 266 -11.77 0.84 -12.13
C THR A 266 -11.04 -0.13 -13.05
N ILE A 267 -9.82 0.25 -13.45
CA ILE A 267 -8.97 -0.57 -14.32
C ILE A 267 -8.38 -1.71 -13.48
N GLY A 268 -8.88 -2.92 -13.74
CA GLY A 268 -8.47 -4.13 -13.03
C GLY A 268 -7.06 -4.61 -13.35
N SER A 269 -6.40 -5.13 -12.32
CA SER A 269 -5.17 -5.91 -12.42
C SER A 269 -5.32 -7.11 -13.37
N PRO A 270 -4.31 -7.44 -14.18
CA PRO A 270 -4.28 -8.70 -14.93
C PRO A 270 -4.24 -9.95 -14.04
N LEU A 271 -3.66 -9.86 -12.83
CA LEU A 271 -3.55 -10.97 -11.89
C LEU A 271 -4.26 -10.65 -10.57
N GLN A 272 -5.22 -11.50 -10.20
CA GLN A 272 -6.00 -11.38 -8.95
C GLN A 272 -5.32 -12.05 -7.74
N TYR A 273 -4.39 -12.95 -8.02
CA TYR A 273 -3.56 -13.73 -7.10
C TYR A 273 -2.17 -13.87 -7.74
N GLY A 274 -1.14 -14.26 -6.98
CA GLY A 274 0.23 -14.38 -7.53
C GLY A 274 0.87 -13.06 -7.97
N TYR A 275 0.28 -11.90 -7.68
CA TYR A 275 0.68 -10.59 -8.21
C TYR A 275 1.72 -9.88 -7.34
N ARG A 276 1.84 -10.25 -6.06
CA ARG A 276 2.49 -9.43 -5.04
C ARG A 276 3.98 -9.74 -4.92
N THR A 277 4.80 -8.85 -5.46
CA THR A 277 6.27 -8.99 -5.55
C THR A 277 7.01 -8.72 -4.25
N LYS A 278 6.33 -8.22 -3.20
CA LYS A 278 6.90 -7.99 -1.87
C LYS A 278 5.96 -8.43 -0.75
N LEU A 279 6.45 -9.32 0.10
CA LEU A 279 5.85 -9.66 1.39
C LEU A 279 6.83 -9.33 2.52
N THR A 280 6.26 -9.01 3.68
CA THR A 280 7.04 -8.72 4.88
C THR A 280 6.44 -9.44 6.10
N PRO A 281 6.41 -10.79 6.11
CA PRO A 281 5.92 -11.52 7.26
C PRO A 281 6.84 -11.27 8.46
N HIS A 282 6.29 -11.36 9.66
CA HIS A 282 7.01 -11.09 10.90
C HIS A 282 6.69 -12.15 11.97
N PHE A 283 7.49 -12.15 13.02
CA PHE A 283 7.27 -12.97 14.21
C PHE A 283 7.57 -12.18 15.48
N ASP A 284 6.88 -12.54 16.57
CA ASP A 284 7.04 -11.88 17.86
C ASP A 284 8.32 -12.30 18.60
N GLY A 285 8.88 -11.36 19.36
CA GLY A 285 10.05 -11.63 20.20
C GLY A 285 9.68 -12.34 21.50
N PRO A 286 10.67 -12.93 22.21
CA PRO A 286 10.42 -13.67 23.43
C PRO A 286 9.70 -12.82 24.51
N PRO A 287 8.95 -13.45 25.43
CA PRO A 287 8.13 -12.73 26.41
C PRO A 287 8.91 -11.68 27.21
N GLY A 288 8.53 -10.41 27.05
CA GLY A 288 9.19 -9.30 27.72
C GLY A 288 10.47 -8.78 27.04
N HIS A 289 10.76 -9.13 25.79
CA HIS A 289 11.91 -8.58 25.03
C HIS A 289 11.93 -7.04 24.91
N HIS A 290 10.79 -6.37 25.11
CA HIS A 290 10.70 -4.91 25.23
C HIS A 290 11.20 -4.33 26.58
N LYS A 291 11.39 -5.16 27.63
CA LYS A 291 11.75 -4.71 28.98
C LYS A 291 13.25 -4.45 29.08
N ARG A 292 13.64 -3.17 29.06
CA ARG A 292 15.05 -2.70 29.14
C ARG A 292 15.90 -3.32 30.27
N ASN A 293 15.30 -3.68 31.40
CA ASN A 293 16.01 -4.11 32.61
C ASN A 293 15.98 -5.65 32.83
N LYS A 294 15.64 -6.44 31.81
CA LYS A 294 15.73 -7.91 31.88
C LYS A 294 16.85 -8.43 30.97
N PRO A 295 17.52 -9.55 31.32
CA PRO A 295 18.45 -10.21 30.41
C PRO A 295 17.71 -10.60 29.13
N LYS A 296 18.36 -10.41 27.98
CA LYS A 296 17.83 -10.85 26.69
C LYS A 296 17.78 -12.37 26.68
N GLN A 297 16.58 -12.93 26.53
CA GLN A 297 16.37 -14.35 26.32
C GLN A 297 16.28 -14.64 24.82
N ALA A 298 16.72 -15.83 24.41
CA ALA A 298 16.44 -16.36 23.08
C ALA A 298 14.99 -16.85 22.98
N LEU A 299 14.50 -17.09 21.76
CA LEU A 299 13.29 -17.88 21.55
C LEU A 299 13.51 -19.32 22.02
N SER A 300 12.55 -19.86 22.77
CA SER A 300 12.57 -21.24 23.29
C SER A 300 11.97 -22.29 22.36
N LYS A 301 11.25 -21.85 21.31
CA LYS A 301 10.69 -22.67 20.24
C LYS A 301 10.72 -21.89 18.93
N VAL A 302 10.53 -22.58 17.80
CA VAL A 302 10.24 -21.94 16.51
C VAL A 302 9.02 -21.01 16.69
N PRO A 303 9.10 -19.73 16.29
CA PRO A 303 8.01 -18.79 16.47
C PRO A 303 6.94 -18.98 15.39
N GLU A 304 5.75 -18.45 15.65
CA GLU A 304 4.71 -18.25 14.65
C GLU A 304 5.16 -17.12 13.70
N ILE A 305 5.14 -17.38 12.38
CA ILE A 305 5.64 -16.48 11.35
C ILE A 305 4.51 -16.16 10.38
N GLY A 306 4.20 -14.89 10.17
CA GLY A 306 3.15 -14.52 9.23
C GLY A 306 2.74 -13.06 9.35
N PHE A 307 1.44 -12.82 9.45
CA PHE A 307 0.86 -11.47 9.48
C PHE A 307 -0.06 -11.31 10.68
N ASN A 308 -0.44 -10.07 10.99
CA ASN A 308 -1.33 -9.82 12.12
C ASN A 308 -2.75 -10.37 11.86
N ALA A 309 -3.39 -10.90 12.89
CA ALA A 309 -4.82 -11.15 12.89
C ALA A 309 -5.61 -9.83 12.73
N LYS A 310 -6.75 -9.87 12.03
CA LYS A 310 -7.67 -8.73 11.92
C LYS A 310 -8.06 -8.26 13.33
N GLY A 311 -8.04 -6.94 13.54
CA GLY A 311 -8.37 -6.31 14.83
C GLY A 311 -7.34 -6.47 15.96
N ARG A 312 -6.29 -7.30 15.80
CA ARG A 312 -5.40 -7.69 16.90
C ARG A 312 -3.91 -7.54 16.55
N ARG A 313 -3.08 -7.20 17.54
CA ARG A 313 -1.61 -7.16 17.40
C ARG A 313 -1.00 -8.50 17.83
N HIS A 314 -1.37 -9.55 17.12
CA HIS A 314 -0.90 -10.92 17.32
C HIS A 314 -0.63 -11.54 15.95
N VAL A 315 0.55 -12.15 15.81
CA VAL A 315 0.98 -12.84 14.59
C VAL A 315 0.21 -14.14 14.43
N LEU A 316 -0.44 -14.34 13.29
CA LEU A 316 -0.93 -15.64 12.85
C LEU A 316 0.21 -16.38 12.15
N ASP A 317 0.39 -17.67 12.46
CA ASP A 317 1.30 -18.51 11.70
C ASP A 317 0.72 -18.82 10.33
N ILE A 318 1.34 -18.26 9.29
CA ILE A 318 0.92 -18.34 7.90
C ILE A 318 2.07 -18.97 7.12
N GLU A 319 1.92 -20.18 6.59
CA GLU A 319 3.00 -20.80 5.79
C GLU A 319 3.04 -20.33 4.34
N ASP A 320 1.90 -19.94 3.78
CA ASP A 320 1.76 -19.51 2.38
C ASP A 320 0.80 -18.32 2.24
N CYS A 321 1.02 -17.51 1.21
CA CYS A 321 0.23 -16.32 0.91
C CYS A 321 -0.10 -16.28 -0.59
N PRO A 322 -1.31 -16.72 -1.01
CA PRO A 322 -1.66 -16.88 -2.44
C PRO A 322 -1.64 -15.59 -3.28
N ILE A 323 -1.62 -14.41 -2.66
CA ILE A 323 -1.43 -13.14 -3.40
C ILE A 323 0.03 -12.86 -3.73
N GLY A 324 1.00 -13.48 -3.04
CA GLY A 324 2.43 -13.37 -3.33
C GLY A 324 2.81 -14.12 -4.61
N THR A 325 3.79 -13.61 -5.36
CA THR A 325 4.33 -14.33 -6.53
C THR A 325 4.96 -15.66 -6.10
N ASP A 326 5.04 -16.65 -7.00
CA ASP A 326 5.60 -17.96 -6.65
C ASP A 326 7.05 -17.89 -6.17
N ALA A 327 7.86 -16.97 -6.72
CA ALA A 327 9.21 -16.71 -6.22
C ALA A 327 9.17 -16.24 -4.75
N VAL A 328 8.27 -15.32 -4.40
CA VAL A 328 8.09 -14.82 -3.03
C VAL A 328 7.55 -15.93 -2.09
N ARG A 329 6.65 -16.81 -2.57
CA ARG A 329 6.12 -17.95 -1.81
C ARG A 329 7.21 -19.00 -1.53
N LEU A 330 8.06 -19.31 -2.52
CA LEU A 330 9.23 -20.17 -2.34
C LEU A 330 10.25 -19.55 -1.36
N GLY A 331 10.49 -18.24 -1.47
CA GLY A 331 11.30 -17.50 -0.51
C GLY A 331 10.74 -17.53 0.92
N MET A 332 9.41 -17.48 1.07
CA MET A 332 8.74 -17.60 2.36
C MET A 332 8.99 -18.98 2.99
N LYS A 333 8.87 -20.06 2.21
CA LYS A 333 9.23 -21.42 2.65
C LYS A 333 10.70 -21.50 3.09
N ARG A 334 11.63 -21.01 2.27
CA ARG A 334 13.07 -20.98 2.55
C ARG A 334 13.41 -20.24 3.85
N GLU A 335 12.81 -19.07 4.07
CA GLU A 335 13.04 -18.29 5.31
C GLU A 335 12.39 -18.94 6.54
N ARG A 336 11.22 -19.58 6.41
CA ARG A 336 10.63 -20.38 7.50
C ARG A 336 11.54 -21.54 7.90
N GLU A 337 12.09 -22.28 6.93
CA GLU A 337 13.06 -23.35 7.19
C GLU A 337 14.36 -22.84 7.84
N ARG A 338 14.85 -21.67 7.40
CA ARG A 338 16.02 -21.03 8.02
C ARG A 338 15.75 -20.65 9.47
N ILE A 339 14.62 -20.00 9.75
CA ILE A 339 14.24 -19.61 11.12
C ILE A 339 13.97 -20.84 11.99
N ALA A 340 13.42 -21.92 11.44
CA ALA A 340 13.25 -23.19 12.17
C ALA A 340 14.57 -23.81 12.62
N ARG A 341 15.68 -23.58 11.89
CA ARG A 341 17.04 -23.95 12.32
C ARG A 341 17.65 -22.93 13.29
N ASP A 342 17.44 -21.64 13.03
CA ASP A 342 18.15 -20.54 13.68
C ASP A 342 17.41 -19.90 14.87
N PHE A 343 16.20 -20.34 15.25
CA PHE A 343 15.32 -19.60 16.19
C PHE A 343 16.00 -19.23 17.52
N GLY A 344 16.88 -20.10 18.04
CA GLY A 344 17.65 -19.87 19.28
C GLY A 344 18.61 -18.67 19.22
N ASN A 345 18.89 -18.12 18.03
CA ASN A 345 19.72 -16.93 17.86
C ASN A 345 18.91 -15.61 18.02
N PHE A 346 17.58 -15.67 17.97
CA PHE A 346 16.74 -14.47 18.00
C PHE A 346 16.35 -14.08 19.43
N THR A 347 16.75 -12.87 19.83
CA THR A 347 16.44 -12.27 21.15
C THR A 347 15.37 -11.17 21.08
N LYS A 348 14.78 -10.98 19.90
CA LYS A 348 13.74 -10.01 19.54
C LYS A 348 12.89 -10.59 18.41
N GLY A 349 11.70 -10.04 18.21
CA GLY A 349 10.93 -10.28 17.00
C GLY A 349 11.62 -9.64 15.79
N ALA A 350 11.29 -10.12 14.60
CA ALA A 350 11.83 -9.60 13.35
C ALA A 350 10.76 -9.57 12.25
N THR A 351 10.92 -8.63 11.32
CA THR A 351 10.24 -8.65 10.03
C THR A 351 11.19 -9.24 9.00
N ILE A 352 10.72 -10.27 8.30
CA ILE A 352 11.43 -10.95 7.22
C ILE A 352 11.15 -10.18 5.95
N LEU A 353 12.19 -9.79 5.21
CA LEU A 353 12.01 -9.25 3.87
C LEU A 353 11.85 -10.42 2.88
N LEU A 354 10.85 -10.35 2.01
CA LEU A 354 10.71 -11.20 0.84
C LEU A 354 10.40 -10.29 -0.35
N ARG A 355 11.34 -10.15 -1.29
CA ARG A 355 11.18 -9.33 -2.51
C ARG A 355 11.57 -10.13 -3.75
N GLU A 356 10.69 -10.20 -4.72
CA GLU A 356 11.01 -10.71 -6.06
C GLU A 356 12.11 -9.87 -6.72
N SER A 357 13.05 -10.54 -7.36
CA SER A 357 14.00 -9.95 -8.29
C SER A 357 13.98 -10.76 -9.57
N THR A 358 13.75 -10.08 -10.69
CA THR A 358 13.67 -10.67 -12.03
C THR A 358 14.97 -10.40 -12.78
N LYS A 359 15.51 -11.43 -13.45
CA LYS A 359 16.56 -11.28 -14.47
C LYS A 359 16.01 -11.77 -15.80
N ARG A 360 16.04 -10.92 -16.81
CA ARG A 360 15.52 -11.18 -18.15
C ARG A 360 16.62 -11.67 -19.08
N TYR A 361 16.29 -12.65 -19.92
CA TYR A 361 17.15 -13.26 -20.93
C TYR A 361 16.44 -13.14 -22.28
N PRO A 362 16.88 -12.25 -23.19
CA PRO A 362 16.23 -12.06 -24.49
C PRO A 362 16.22 -13.32 -25.37
N LYS A 363 15.19 -13.43 -26.22
CA LYS A 363 15.12 -14.41 -27.31
C LYS A 363 15.37 -13.71 -28.64
N LYS A 364 16.17 -14.34 -29.48
CA LYS A 364 16.49 -13.93 -30.85
C LYS A 364 15.29 -14.21 -31.73
N VAL A 365 14.72 -13.19 -32.34
CA VAL A 365 13.73 -13.40 -33.41
C VAL A 365 14.48 -13.73 -34.70
N ILE A 366 14.43 -14.99 -35.13
CA ILE A 366 15.00 -15.39 -36.42
C ILE A 366 13.94 -15.19 -37.50
N GLY A 367 13.99 -14.04 -38.16
CA GLY A 367 13.14 -13.78 -39.33
C GLY A 367 13.59 -14.61 -40.53
N THR A 368 12.68 -15.41 -41.08
CA THR A 368 12.89 -16.10 -42.36
C THR A 368 12.82 -15.09 -43.52
N GLY A 369 13.97 -14.52 -43.88
CA GLY A 369 14.09 -13.68 -45.07
C GLY A 369 13.90 -14.51 -46.35
N GLY A 370 12.77 -14.34 -47.04
CA GLY A 370 12.50 -15.07 -48.29
C GLY A 370 11.15 -14.80 -48.96
N SER A 371 11.08 -13.73 -49.76
CA SER A 371 10.24 -13.56 -50.96
C SER A 371 8.83 -14.20 -51.05
N ALA A 372 7.81 -13.33 -51.02
CA ALA A 372 6.52 -13.42 -51.73
C ALA A 372 5.48 -14.52 -51.38
N ALA A 373 4.29 -14.05 -50.97
CA ALA A 373 2.98 -14.72 -50.99
C ALA A 373 2.88 -16.10 -50.32
N THR A 374 2.20 -16.25 -49.18
CA THR A 374 0.72 -16.20 -49.10
C THR A 374 0.29 -15.90 -47.66
N GLU A 375 -0.89 -15.30 -47.45
CA GLU A 375 -1.44 -15.05 -46.12
C GLU A 375 -1.76 -16.36 -45.37
N GLY A 376 -0.87 -16.77 -44.46
CA GLY A 376 -1.04 -17.96 -43.65
C GLY A 376 0.11 -18.14 -42.66
N GLN A 377 -0.11 -17.70 -41.42
CA GLN A 377 0.70 -18.00 -40.23
C GLN A 377 2.23 -18.02 -40.46
N GLN A 378 2.86 -16.84 -40.51
CA GLN A 378 4.31 -16.73 -40.34
C GLN A 378 4.69 -17.22 -38.94
N GLN A 379 5.22 -18.44 -38.89
CA GLN A 379 5.69 -19.06 -37.65
C GLN A 379 7.07 -18.50 -37.30
N THR A 380 7.11 -17.39 -36.57
CA THR A 380 8.35 -16.79 -36.05
C THR A 380 9.04 -17.79 -35.12
N THR A 381 10.19 -18.31 -35.53
CA THR A 381 11.06 -19.12 -34.69
C THR A 381 11.95 -18.21 -33.84
N THR A 382 11.94 -18.44 -32.53
CA THR A 382 12.77 -17.70 -31.57
C THR A 382 13.76 -18.64 -30.89
N GLU A 383 15.06 -18.35 -31.01
CA GLU A 383 16.12 -19.06 -30.26
C GLU A 383 16.58 -18.20 -29.07
N PRO A 384 17.08 -18.75 -27.96
CA PRO A 384 17.64 -17.93 -26.87
C PRO A 384 18.86 -17.13 -27.35
N GLU A 385 18.97 -15.83 -27.03
CA GLU A 385 20.25 -15.10 -27.20
C GLU A 385 21.20 -15.38 -26.04
N ASP A 386 20.64 -15.38 -24.83
CA ASP A 386 21.31 -15.81 -23.61
C ASP A 386 20.44 -16.88 -22.93
N GLU A 387 21.06 -17.94 -22.40
CA GLU A 387 20.36 -18.89 -21.53
C GLU A 387 20.57 -18.58 -20.04
N PRO A 388 19.61 -18.91 -19.17
CA PRO A 388 19.83 -18.93 -17.72
C PRO A 388 21.03 -19.80 -17.32
N PRO A 389 21.98 -19.27 -16.53
CA PRO A 389 23.14 -20.03 -16.05
C PRO A 389 22.76 -21.30 -15.30
N ALA A 390 23.62 -22.32 -15.38
CA ALA A 390 23.44 -23.61 -14.72
C ALA A 390 23.42 -23.52 -13.17
N ASP A 391 23.93 -22.42 -12.59
CA ASP A 391 23.89 -22.12 -11.15
C ASP A 391 22.63 -21.30 -10.75
N THR A 392 21.62 -21.20 -11.62
CA THR A 392 20.32 -20.63 -11.27
C THR A 392 19.74 -21.35 -10.03
N PRO A 393 19.31 -20.62 -8.97
CA PRO A 393 18.80 -21.23 -7.75
C PRO A 393 17.64 -22.20 -8.00
N SER A 394 17.59 -23.31 -7.26
CA SER A 394 16.52 -24.31 -7.38
C SER A 394 15.15 -23.81 -6.90
N ASP A 395 15.11 -22.67 -6.20
CA ASP A 395 13.90 -21.94 -5.81
C ASP A 395 13.59 -20.76 -6.74
N ALA A 396 14.25 -20.67 -7.91
CA ALA A 396 13.92 -19.71 -8.96
C ALA A 396 12.71 -20.16 -9.79
N VAL A 397 11.85 -19.21 -10.15
CA VAL A 397 10.70 -19.41 -11.03
C VAL A 397 11.06 -18.93 -12.44
N ARG A 398 10.91 -19.81 -13.44
CA ARG A 398 11.11 -19.49 -14.85
C ARG A 398 9.76 -19.13 -15.50
N VAL A 399 9.71 -17.99 -16.16
CA VAL A 399 8.54 -17.51 -16.92
C VAL A 399 8.94 -17.33 -18.37
N GLU A 400 8.26 -18.03 -19.26
CA GLU A 400 8.44 -17.91 -20.71
C GLU A 400 7.54 -16.79 -21.26
N ALA A 401 8.13 -15.87 -22.02
CA ALA A 401 7.42 -14.89 -22.84
C ALA A 401 7.86 -15.01 -24.30
N ASP A 402 7.14 -14.40 -25.23
CA ASP A 402 7.44 -14.51 -26.67
C ASP A 402 8.83 -13.96 -27.02
N THR A 403 9.26 -12.88 -26.37
CA THR A 403 10.50 -12.16 -26.66
C THR A 403 11.65 -12.44 -25.68
N HIS A 404 11.40 -13.15 -24.59
CA HIS A 404 12.38 -13.36 -23.51
C HIS A 404 12.00 -14.50 -22.56
N VAL A 405 12.94 -14.86 -21.70
CA VAL A 405 12.74 -15.70 -20.51
C VAL A 405 13.02 -14.84 -19.28
N ASP A 406 12.08 -14.78 -18.35
CA ASP A 406 12.26 -14.13 -17.05
C ASP A 406 12.56 -15.18 -15.97
N ILE A 407 13.69 -15.02 -15.29
CA ILE A 407 14.07 -15.81 -14.11
C ILE A 407 13.84 -14.99 -12.86
N LYS A 408 12.90 -15.43 -12.02
CA LYS A 408 12.42 -14.74 -10.83
C LYS A 408 12.92 -15.44 -9.58
N THR A 409 13.50 -14.68 -8.66
CA THR A 409 14.07 -15.18 -7.39
C THR A 409 13.57 -14.33 -6.23
N CYS A 410 13.52 -14.88 -5.00
CA CYS A 410 13.20 -14.08 -3.82
C CYS A 410 14.44 -13.72 -3.01
N LEU A 411 14.67 -12.42 -2.87
CA LEU A 411 15.68 -11.81 -2.02
C LEU A 411 15.15 -11.63 -0.59
N SER A 412 15.93 -12.08 0.39
CA SER A 412 15.63 -11.91 1.82
C SER A 412 16.72 -11.18 2.63
N ALA A 413 17.89 -10.93 2.03
CA ALA A 413 18.98 -10.23 2.68
C ALA A 413 18.75 -8.70 2.70
N THR A 414 19.01 -8.09 3.86
CA THR A 414 19.01 -6.62 4.02
C THR A 414 20.04 -5.98 3.11
N GLY A 415 19.64 -4.98 2.32
CA GLY A 415 20.52 -4.27 1.39
C GLY A 415 20.78 -4.99 0.06
N ALA A 416 20.18 -6.15 -0.19
CA ALA A 416 20.19 -6.75 -1.52
C ALA A 416 19.49 -5.81 -2.54
N MET A 417 19.93 -5.81 -3.79
CA MET A 417 19.32 -5.04 -4.88
C MET A 417 18.37 -5.92 -5.67
N SER A 418 17.08 -5.57 -5.71
CA SER A 418 16.08 -6.19 -6.58
C SER A 418 16.05 -5.52 -7.95
N SER A 419 15.90 -6.33 -9.00
CA SER A 419 15.66 -5.89 -10.37
C SER A 419 14.20 -6.17 -10.77
N GLU A 420 13.57 -5.22 -11.46
CA GLU A 420 12.19 -5.30 -11.93
C GLU A 420 12.09 -4.74 -13.35
N TYR A 421 11.20 -5.31 -14.16
CA TYR A 421 10.95 -4.86 -15.54
C TYR A 421 9.53 -4.30 -15.68
N ILE A 422 9.40 -3.21 -16.43
CA ILE A 422 8.13 -2.64 -16.87
C ILE A 422 8.24 -2.47 -18.39
N ASP A 423 7.53 -3.28 -19.14
CA ASP A 423 7.76 -3.45 -20.59
C ASP A 423 9.25 -3.78 -20.85
N SER A 424 9.97 -2.93 -21.60
CA SER A 424 11.41 -3.01 -21.82
C SER A 424 12.27 -2.30 -20.75
N TYR A 425 11.67 -1.49 -19.87
CA TYR A 425 12.40 -0.67 -18.91
C TYR A 425 12.86 -1.48 -17.69
N LEU A 426 14.15 -1.39 -17.36
CA LEU A 426 14.77 -2.04 -16.19
C LEU A 426 14.92 -1.06 -15.03
N PHE A 427 14.39 -1.43 -13.86
CA PHE A 427 14.55 -0.72 -12.60
C PHE A 427 15.34 -1.57 -11.59
N THR A 428 16.34 -0.97 -10.94
CA THR A 428 17.08 -1.61 -9.84
C THR A 428 16.95 -0.77 -8.58
N ASN A 429 16.57 -1.41 -7.48
CA ASN A 429 16.26 -0.75 -6.21
C ASN A 429 16.72 -1.61 -5.02
N PRO A 430 17.08 -1.04 -3.87
CA PRO A 430 17.29 -1.82 -2.65
C PRO A 430 16.00 -2.57 -2.30
N ALA A 431 16.06 -3.88 -2.07
CA ALA A 431 14.88 -4.73 -1.90
C ALA A 431 13.97 -4.29 -0.72
N ASN A 432 14.56 -3.63 0.29
CA ASN A 432 13.84 -3.04 1.41
C ASN A 432 13.14 -1.71 1.06
N SER A 433 13.56 -0.97 0.03
CA SER A 433 12.99 0.32 -0.38
C SER A 433 11.57 0.18 -0.98
N PHE A 434 10.97 1.31 -1.35
CA PHE A 434 9.69 1.32 -2.05
C PHE A 434 9.90 1.14 -3.56
N PHE A 435 9.22 0.15 -4.10
CA PHE A 435 8.88 0.04 -5.52
C PHE A 435 7.53 -0.66 -5.60
N GLN A 436 6.79 -0.41 -6.68
CA GLN A 436 5.43 -0.93 -6.82
C GLN A 436 5.39 -2.46 -6.63
N ASN A 437 4.37 -2.93 -5.91
CA ASN A 437 4.31 -4.30 -5.40
C ASN A 437 3.49 -5.24 -6.29
N ASN A 438 2.91 -4.73 -7.38
CA ASN A 438 2.17 -5.50 -8.37
C ASN A 438 2.76 -5.14 -9.74
N ASN A 439 3.65 -5.97 -10.28
CA ASN A 439 4.27 -5.70 -11.57
C ASN A 439 3.33 -5.98 -12.75
N SER A 440 2.35 -6.87 -12.58
CA SER A 440 1.41 -7.24 -13.65
C SER A 440 0.55 -6.08 -14.16
N ILE A 441 0.14 -5.15 -13.28
CA ILE A 441 -0.66 -3.97 -13.67
C ILE A 441 0.20 -2.81 -14.20
N LEU A 442 1.51 -2.79 -13.95
CA LEU A 442 2.36 -1.64 -14.29
C LEU A 442 2.33 -1.27 -15.78
N PRO A 443 2.43 -2.19 -16.76
CA PRO A 443 2.27 -1.86 -18.17
C PRO A 443 0.96 -1.13 -18.50
N LYS A 444 -0.18 -1.61 -17.98
CA LYS A 444 -1.48 -0.96 -18.20
C LYS A 444 -1.53 0.44 -17.58
N PHE A 445 -0.94 0.59 -16.40
CA PHE A 445 -0.96 1.82 -15.63
C PHE A 445 -0.03 2.89 -16.22
N THR A 446 1.21 2.55 -16.56
CA THR A 446 2.15 3.46 -17.22
C THR A 446 1.68 3.81 -18.62
N GLN A 447 1.07 2.87 -19.36
CA GLN A 447 0.46 3.16 -20.65
C GLN A 447 -0.73 4.12 -20.53
N TYR A 448 -1.65 3.92 -19.59
CA TYR A 448 -2.75 4.87 -19.37
C TYR A 448 -2.26 6.28 -19.08
N ILE A 449 -1.21 6.41 -18.23
CA ILE A 449 -0.59 7.71 -17.96
C ILE A 449 0.09 8.25 -19.23
N ARG A 450 0.82 7.44 -20.00
CA ARG A 450 1.40 7.83 -21.30
C ARG A 450 0.36 8.36 -22.28
N ASP A 451 -0.83 7.77 -22.30
CA ASP A 451 -1.94 8.17 -23.18
C ASP A 451 -2.61 9.48 -22.73
N HIS A 452 -2.60 9.79 -21.43
CA HIS A 452 -3.29 10.95 -20.84
C HIS A 452 -2.37 12.06 -20.30
N VAL A 453 -1.05 11.88 -20.28
CA VAL A 453 -0.09 12.90 -19.80
C VAL A 453 0.04 14.07 -20.79
N MET A 454 -0.21 13.81 -22.08
CA MET A 454 -0.39 14.84 -23.09
C MET A 454 -1.88 15.18 -23.21
N PRO A 455 -2.26 16.45 -23.47
CA PRO A 455 -3.65 16.80 -23.69
C PRO A 455 -4.18 16.21 -25.02
N PRO A 456 -5.51 16.18 -25.21
CA PRO A 456 -6.13 15.80 -26.48
C PRO A 456 -5.55 16.55 -27.68
N LEU A 457 -5.70 15.98 -28.89
CA LEU A 457 -5.26 16.60 -30.13
C LEU A 457 -5.82 18.03 -30.27
N GLY A 458 -4.94 19.02 -30.42
CA GLY A 458 -5.29 20.43 -30.43
C GLY A 458 -4.07 21.32 -30.15
N PRO A 459 -4.23 22.67 -30.21
CA PRO A 459 -3.12 23.63 -30.20
C PRO A 459 -2.30 23.66 -28.90
N HIS A 460 -2.75 22.98 -27.86
CA HIS A 460 -2.04 22.86 -26.57
C HIS A 460 -1.18 21.61 -26.48
N ARG A 461 -1.39 20.59 -27.32
CA ARG A 461 -0.62 19.33 -27.28
C ARG A 461 0.80 19.52 -27.76
N ASP A 462 0.97 20.16 -28.91
CA ASP A 462 2.27 20.39 -29.54
C ASP A 462 3.11 21.46 -28.79
N ARG A 463 2.52 22.11 -27.78
CA ARG A 463 3.20 23.03 -26.87
C ARG A 463 3.90 22.33 -25.71
N ILE A 464 3.44 21.15 -25.26
CA ILE A 464 4.08 20.48 -24.13
C ILE A 464 5.37 19.80 -24.60
N LYS A 465 6.49 20.17 -23.98
CA LYS A 465 7.83 19.65 -24.26
C LYS A 465 8.55 19.11 -23.03
N TYR A 466 8.06 19.45 -21.83
CA TYR A 466 8.75 19.18 -20.58
C TYR A 466 7.88 18.44 -19.57
N LEU A 467 8.52 17.53 -18.82
CA LEU A 467 7.92 16.78 -17.71
C LEU A 467 8.63 17.13 -16.40
N ILE A 468 7.85 17.35 -15.35
CA ILE A 468 8.33 17.31 -13.97
C ILE A 468 7.60 16.16 -13.27
N ASP A 469 8.35 15.26 -12.65
CA ASP A 469 7.83 14.13 -11.89
C ASP A 469 8.12 14.41 -10.40
N ALA A 470 7.10 14.92 -9.70
CA ALA A 470 7.19 15.29 -8.29
C ALA A 470 6.91 14.08 -7.39
N TYR A 471 7.77 13.86 -6.39
CA TYR A 471 7.85 12.63 -5.60
C TYR A 471 8.28 11.41 -6.45
N SER A 472 9.22 11.63 -7.39
CA SER A 472 9.60 10.64 -8.42
C SER A 472 10.14 9.31 -7.88
N GLY A 473 10.54 9.24 -6.60
CA GLY A 473 11.14 8.06 -5.99
C GLY A 473 12.37 7.58 -6.77
N SER A 474 12.26 6.39 -7.36
CA SER A 474 13.30 5.75 -8.19
C SER A 474 13.14 6.01 -9.70
N GLY A 475 12.34 7.02 -10.06
CA GLY A 475 12.19 7.54 -11.42
C GLY A 475 11.15 6.83 -12.29
N LEU A 476 10.11 6.24 -11.71
CA LEU A 476 9.12 5.43 -12.46
C LEU A 476 8.53 6.19 -13.65
N PHE A 477 7.87 7.33 -13.40
CA PHE A 477 7.23 8.10 -14.47
C PHE A 477 8.26 8.87 -15.29
N THR A 478 9.27 9.48 -14.63
CA THR A 478 10.37 10.17 -15.32
C THR A 478 10.98 9.31 -16.42
N ILE A 479 11.29 8.04 -16.14
CA ILE A 479 11.95 7.12 -17.08
C ILE A 479 10.96 6.56 -18.12
N THR A 480 9.78 6.10 -17.70
CA THR A 480 8.81 5.47 -18.62
C THR A 480 8.12 6.45 -19.56
N LEU A 481 8.14 7.74 -19.23
CA LEU A 481 7.55 8.81 -20.05
C LEU A 481 8.60 9.67 -20.79
N ALA A 482 9.90 9.57 -20.47
CA ALA A 482 10.96 10.43 -21.00
C ALA A 482 10.97 10.55 -22.54
N SER A 483 10.59 9.50 -23.27
CA SER A 483 10.53 9.50 -24.73
C SER A 483 9.46 10.41 -25.34
N LEU A 484 8.48 10.87 -24.55
CA LEU A 484 7.48 11.85 -24.98
C LEU A 484 7.96 13.31 -24.89
N PHE A 485 9.04 13.56 -24.16
CA PHE A 485 9.46 14.91 -23.77
C PHE A 485 10.87 15.24 -24.25
N THR A 486 11.11 16.52 -24.50
CA THR A 486 12.45 17.06 -24.78
C THR A 486 13.32 17.07 -23.53
N GLY A 487 12.71 17.27 -22.36
CA GLY A 487 13.37 17.17 -21.05
C GLY A 487 12.41 16.73 -19.95
N SER A 488 12.89 15.84 -19.08
CA SER A 488 12.16 15.27 -17.95
C SER A 488 12.99 15.40 -16.67
N THR A 489 12.41 15.95 -15.61
CA THR A 489 13.06 16.12 -14.31
C THR A 489 12.27 15.41 -13.21
N GLY A 490 12.85 14.36 -12.63
CA GLY A 490 12.33 13.73 -11.42
C GLY A 490 12.83 14.44 -10.16
N ILE A 491 11.95 14.74 -9.21
CA ILE A 491 12.28 15.43 -7.96
C ILE A 491 11.74 14.65 -6.76
N ASP A 492 12.62 14.37 -5.81
CA ASP A 492 12.30 13.69 -4.55
C ASP A 492 13.19 14.21 -3.41
N ILE A 493 12.73 14.09 -2.17
CA ILE A 493 13.49 14.45 -0.97
C ILE A 493 14.51 13.36 -0.57
N ALA A 494 14.23 12.10 -0.94
CA ALA A 494 15.05 10.94 -0.60
C ALA A 494 16.24 10.78 -1.55
N LYS A 495 17.41 11.25 -1.11
CA LYS A 495 18.68 11.19 -1.87
C LYS A 495 18.99 9.78 -2.41
N ASP A 496 18.85 8.75 -1.58
CA ASP A 496 19.08 7.35 -1.95
C ASP A 496 18.18 6.91 -3.11
N SER A 497 16.92 7.38 -3.14
CA SER A 497 15.98 7.12 -4.23
C SER A 497 16.39 7.82 -5.52
N ILE A 498 16.85 9.07 -5.44
CA ILE A 498 17.39 9.84 -6.56
C ILE A 498 18.68 9.24 -7.13
N GLU A 499 19.55 8.66 -6.29
CA GLU A 499 20.72 7.90 -6.74
C GLU A 499 20.31 6.63 -7.49
N CYS A 500 19.29 5.91 -7.01
CA CYS A 500 18.68 4.79 -7.73
C CYS A 500 18.05 5.25 -9.06
N ALA A 501 17.35 6.38 -9.08
CA ALA A 501 16.72 6.93 -10.28
C ALA A 501 17.74 7.29 -11.37
N ARG A 502 18.83 7.96 -11.00
CA ARG A 502 19.96 8.25 -11.91
C ARG A 502 20.60 6.97 -12.46
N LYS A 503 20.74 5.93 -11.62
CA LYS A 503 21.23 4.62 -12.08
C LYS A 503 20.24 3.98 -13.05
N ASN A 504 18.95 4.03 -12.76
CA ASN A 504 17.90 3.45 -13.59
C ASN A 504 17.82 4.16 -14.95
N ALA A 505 17.93 5.48 -15.02
CA ALA A 505 17.99 6.19 -16.32
C ALA A 505 19.18 5.73 -17.18
N ARG A 506 20.37 5.55 -16.59
CA ARG A 506 21.54 4.99 -17.30
C ARG A 506 21.31 3.55 -17.76
N LEU A 507 20.68 2.70 -16.94
CA LEU A 507 20.32 1.33 -17.32
C LEU A 507 19.32 1.28 -18.48
N ASN A 508 18.53 2.33 -18.68
CA ASN A 508 17.58 2.49 -19.78
C ASN A 508 18.11 3.36 -20.92
N ASN A 509 19.43 3.63 -20.95
CA ASN A 509 20.11 4.44 -21.97
C ASN A 509 19.55 5.86 -22.16
N LEU A 510 18.94 6.44 -21.13
CA LEU A 510 18.43 7.82 -21.16
C LEU A 510 19.56 8.81 -20.80
N PRO A 511 19.89 9.78 -21.68
CA PRO A 511 20.92 10.77 -21.40
C PRO A 511 20.42 11.83 -20.42
N GLU A 512 21.33 12.40 -19.62
CA GLU A 512 21.00 13.43 -18.61
C GLU A 512 20.46 14.73 -19.22
N SER A 513 20.68 14.98 -20.51
CA SER A 513 20.05 16.07 -21.27
C SER A 513 18.55 15.87 -21.49
N GLN A 514 18.04 14.64 -21.44
CA GLN A 514 16.64 14.29 -21.61
C GLN A 514 15.97 13.85 -20.30
N CYS A 515 16.69 13.15 -19.42
CA CYS A 515 16.17 12.59 -18.18
C CYS A 515 17.13 12.86 -17.02
N ASN A 516 16.80 13.82 -16.15
CA ASN A 516 17.61 14.19 -14.99
C ASN A 516 16.82 14.08 -13.67
N PHE A 517 17.54 14.16 -12.56
CA PHE A 517 16.97 13.97 -11.23
C PHE A 517 17.57 14.90 -10.19
N LEU A 518 16.71 15.52 -9.38
CA LEU A 518 17.07 16.48 -8.32
C LEU A 518 16.65 15.96 -6.95
N ALA A 519 17.56 16.04 -5.98
CA ALA A 519 17.24 15.79 -4.58
C ALA A 519 16.90 17.14 -3.92
N ALA A 520 15.61 17.42 -3.74
CA ALA A 520 15.12 18.71 -3.25
C ALA A 520 13.96 18.54 -2.25
N ASP A 521 13.81 19.50 -1.35
CA ASP A 521 12.70 19.56 -0.42
C ASP A 521 11.47 20.18 -1.08
N ALA A 522 10.27 19.70 -0.74
CA ALA A 522 9.02 20.10 -1.38
C ALA A 522 8.77 21.63 -1.35
N PRO A 523 9.12 22.39 -0.29
CA PRO A 523 8.97 23.85 -0.24
C PRO A 523 9.85 24.64 -1.23
N GLN A 524 10.79 24.01 -1.95
CA GLN A 524 11.67 24.68 -2.92
C GLN A 524 11.62 24.02 -4.31
N LEU A 525 10.70 23.09 -4.55
CA LEU A 525 10.70 22.16 -5.67
C LEU A 525 10.76 22.87 -7.04
N PHE A 526 9.97 23.93 -7.21
CA PHE A 526 9.91 24.69 -8.47
C PHE A 526 10.97 25.79 -8.60
N LYS A 527 11.75 26.11 -7.54
CA LYS A 527 12.75 27.20 -7.62
C LYS A 527 13.96 26.89 -8.48
N GLN A 528 14.22 25.61 -8.74
CA GLN A 528 15.33 25.12 -9.55
C GLN A 528 14.86 24.63 -10.94
N VAL A 529 13.56 24.70 -11.22
CA VAL A 529 12.96 24.32 -12.49
C VAL A 529 13.19 25.43 -13.50
N THR A 530 13.74 25.08 -14.66
CA THR A 530 14.02 26.01 -15.77
C THR A 530 12.99 25.93 -16.91
N TYR A 531 11.99 25.06 -16.79
CA TYR A 531 11.02 24.79 -17.84
C TYR A 531 9.87 25.83 -17.86
N PRO A 532 9.45 26.33 -19.04
CA PRO A 532 8.28 27.20 -19.15
C PRO A 532 7.00 26.46 -18.74
N ALA A 533 6.22 27.04 -17.83
CA ALA A 533 5.00 26.44 -17.31
C ALA A 533 3.98 26.04 -18.41
N ASP A 534 3.82 26.91 -19.41
CA ASP A 534 2.96 26.69 -20.59
C ASP A 534 3.36 25.49 -21.45
N GLU A 535 4.59 25.01 -21.32
CA GLU A 535 5.19 23.91 -22.08
C GLU A 535 5.44 22.67 -21.19
N THR A 536 4.96 22.69 -19.94
CA THR A 536 5.28 21.71 -18.91
C THR A 536 4.02 20.97 -18.42
N VAL A 537 4.15 19.65 -18.25
CA VAL A 537 3.23 18.82 -17.45
C VAL A 537 3.91 18.41 -16.14
N VAL A 538 3.13 18.37 -15.05
CA VAL A 538 3.60 17.85 -13.76
C VAL A 538 2.87 16.54 -13.43
N VAL A 539 3.63 15.46 -13.26
CA VAL A 539 3.16 14.22 -12.63
C VAL A 539 3.44 14.32 -11.13
N ILE A 540 2.52 13.83 -10.29
CA ILE A 540 2.64 13.88 -8.82
C ILE A 540 2.24 12.51 -8.26
N ASP A 541 3.11 11.85 -7.48
CA ASP A 541 2.78 10.61 -6.76
C ASP A 541 3.13 10.73 -5.25
N PRO A 542 2.34 11.50 -4.48
CA PRO A 542 2.69 11.86 -3.11
C PRO A 542 2.43 10.70 -2.14
N PRO A 543 3.07 10.71 -0.95
CA PRO A 543 2.77 9.74 0.10
C PRO A 543 1.29 9.80 0.55
N ARG A 544 0.80 8.75 1.24
CA ARG A 544 -0.60 8.59 1.70
C ARG A 544 -1.26 9.78 2.43
N LYS A 545 -0.49 10.78 2.90
CA LYS A 545 -0.98 12.04 3.48
C LYS A 545 -1.44 13.07 2.44
N GLY A 546 -1.21 12.81 1.15
CA GLY A 546 -1.33 13.77 0.06
C GLY A 546 -0.17 14.75 -0.02
N CYS A 547 -0.35 15.79 -0.83
CA CYS A 547 0.51 16.97 -0.85
C CYS A 547 0.40 17.76 0.47
N ASP A 548 1.35 18.65 0.70
CA ASP A 548 1.21 19.72 1.69
C ASP A 548 0.88 21.05 1.02
N ASN A 549 0.36 21.99 1.82
CA ASN A 549 -0.12 23.29 1.33
C ASN A 549 1.00 24.10 0.65
N ASP A 550 2.24 23.96 1.11
CA ASP A 550 3.41 24.64 0.53
C ASP A 550 3.70 24.12 -0.88
N PHE A 551 3.62 22.80 -1.11
CA PHE A 551 3.72 22.22 -2.45
C PHE A 551 2.56 22.65 -3.36
N LEU A 552 1.32 22.57 -2.89
CA LEU A 552 0.13 22.96 -3.67
C LEU A 552 0.19 24.45 -4.06
N SER A 553 0.61 25.32 -3.14
CA SER A 553 0.77 26.76 -3.38
C SER A 553 1.84 27.03 -4.44
N GLN A 554 2.98 26.33 -4.40
CA GLN A 554 4.00 26.45 -5.44
C GLN A 554 3.55 25.89 -6.79
N LEU A 555 2.79 24.79 -6.82
CA LEU A 555 2.25 24.21 -8.05
C LEU A 555 1.25 25.16 -8.71
N LEU A 556 0.40 25.82 -7.93
CA LEU A 556 -0.49 26.89 -8.41
C LEU A 556 0.30 28.11 -8.91
N ALA A 557 1.36 28.53 -8.20
CA ALA A 557 2.20 29.66 -8.58
C ALA A 557 3.07 29.38 -9.83
N PHE A 558 3.56 28.15 -10.01
CA PHE A 558 4.24 27.73 -11.23
C PHE A 558 3.24 27.60 -12.39
N GLY A 559 2.04 27.08 -12.12
CA GLY A 559 0.94 27.01 -13.07
C GLY A 559 1.23 26.21 -14.35
N PRO A 560 1.72 24.96 -14.26
CA PRO A 560 1.98 24.11 -15.42
C PRO A 560 0.72 23.91 -16.28
N ARG A 561 0.90 23.64 -17.57
CA ARG A 561 -0.20 23.47 -18.52
C ARG A 561 -1.19 22.36 -18.12
N ARG A 562 -0.66 21.28 -17.54
CA ARG A 562 -1.39 20.05 -17.21
C ARG A 562 -0.80 19.42 -15.96
N VAL A 563 -1.64 18.76 -15.16
CA VAL A 563 -1.22 17.99 -13.98
C VAL A 563 -1.83 16.59 -14.04
N VAL A 564 -1.00 15.57 -13.79
CA VAL A 564 -1.44 14.18 -13.61
C VAL A 564 -1.16 13.78 -12.16
N TYR A 565 -2.22 13.68 -11.37
CA TYR A 565 -2.13 13.33 -9.95
C TYR A 565 -2.37 11.83 -9.79
N VAL A 566 -1.35 11.10 -9.37
CA VAL A 566 -1.41 9.69 -8.95
C VAL A 566 -1.54 9.63 -7.43
N SER A 567 -2.31 8.69 -6.87
CA SER A 567 -2.36 8.51 -5.42
C SER A 567 -2.80 7.11 -4.97
N CYS A 568 -2.14 6.58 -3.94
CA CYS A 568 -2.62 5.42 -3.18
C CYS A 568 -3.58 5.78 -2.02
N ASN A 569 -4.03 7.05 -1.92
CA ASN A 569 -5.11 7.49 -1.04
C ASN A 569 -6.00 8.52 -1.75
N VAL A 570 -7.11 8.03 -2.30
CA VAL A 570 -8.04 8.83 -3.10
C VAL A 570 -8.76 9.92 -2.29
N HIS A 571 -8.86 9.80 -0.96
CA HIS A 571 -9.49 10.80 -0.10
C HIS A 571 -8.60 12.05 0.03
N THR A 572 -7.29 11.87 0.25
CA THR A 572 -6.34 13.00 0.23
C THR A 572 -6.12 13.55 -1.17
N GLN A 573 -6.17 12.70 -2.21
CA GLN A 573 -6.16 13.17 -3.60
C GLN A 573 -7.36 14.07 -3.89
N ALA A 574 -8.58 13.68 -3.48
CA ALA A 574 -9.77 14.49 -3.68
C ALA A 574 -9.65 15.88 -3.04
N ARG A 575 -9.18 15.96 -1.78
CA ARG A 575 -8.85 17.22 -1.09
C ARG A 575 -7.89 18.08 -1.91
N ASP A 576 -6.76 17.50 -2.31
CA ASP A 576 -5.66 18.21 -2.98
C ASP A 576 -6.06 18.68 -4.38
N VAL A 577 -6.77 17.84 -5.15
CA VAL A 577 -7.41 18.22 -6.42
C VAL A 577 -8.43 19.34 -6.21
N GLY A 578 -9.22 19.29 -5.14
CA GLY A 578 -10.13 20.36 -4.75
C GLY A 578 -9.45 21.71 -4.57
N VAL A 579 -8.26 21.74 -3.98
CA VAL A 579 -7.44 22.96 -3.87
C VAL A 579 -6.99 23.44 -5.25
N LEU A 580 -6.54 22.54 -6.13
CA LEU A 580 -6.12 22.91 -7.49
C LEU A 580 -7.28 23.46 -8.35
N VAL A 581 -8.48 22.92 -8.20
CA VAL A 581 -9.67 23.39 -8.93
C VAL A 581 -10.15 24.76 -8.42
N ARG A 582 -10.18 24.97 -7.10
CA ARG A 582 -10.53 26.29 -6.52
C ARG A 582 -9.45 27.36 -6.75
N GLY A 583 -8.19 26.95 -6.87
CA GLY A 583 -7.03 27.85 -6.94
C GLY A 583 -6.74 28.53 -5.60
N ASP A 584 -6.05 29.67 -5.66
CA ASP A 584 -5.64 30.48 -4.51
C ASP A 584 -6.76 31.35 -3.90
N GLY A 585 -7.98 31.27 -4.44
CA GLY A 585 -9.13 32.08 -4.05
C GLY A 585 -9.23 33.45 -4.74
N GLY A 586 -8.26 33.81 -5.59
CA GLY A 586 -8.31 35.01 -6.44
C GLY A 586 -8.48 34.68 -7.92
N ASP A 587 -7.93 35.55 -8.77
CA ASP A 587 -7.78 35.31 -10.21
C ASP A 587 -6.48 34.57 -10.54
N GLY A 588 -5.96 33.75 -9.62
CA GLY A 588 -4.76 32.94 -9.82
C GLY A 588 -4.98 31.77 -10.79
N THR A 589 -4.00 30.87 -10.84
CA THR A 589 -4.11 29.61 -11.56
C THR A 589 -5.26 28.77 -11.00
N LYS A 590 -6.07 28.19 -11.90
CA LYS A 590 -7.12 27.22 -11.57
C LYS A 590 -7.07 26.06 -12.55
N TYR A 591 -7.58 24.91 -12.13
CA TYR A 591 -7.63 23.70 -12.96
C TYR A 591 -9.07 23.20 -13.14
N GLU A 592 -9.33 22.59 -14.28
CA GLU A 592 -10.51 21.75 -14.51
C GLU A 592 -10.10 20.27 -14.45
N ILE A 593 -11.03 19.40 -14.04
CA ILE A 593 -10.80 17.95 -13.99
C ILE A 593 -11.23 17.34 -15.32
N GLU A 594 -10.28 16.81 -16.09
CA GLU A 594 -10.57 16.11 -17.36
C GLU A 594 -11.07 14.69 -17.12
N SER A 595 -10.46 13.97 -16.17
CA SER A 595 -10.88 12.61 -15.83
C SER A 595 -10.36 12.16 -14.47
N ILE A 596 -11.11 11.22 -13.86
CA ILE A 596 -10.71 10.50 -12.65
C ILE A 596 -10.97 9.01 -12.91
N VAL A 597 -9.99 8.17 -12.57
CA VAL A 597 -10.09 6.71 -12.68
C VAL A 597 -9.40 6.03 -11.49
N GLY A 598 -9.89 4.87 -11.08
CA GLY A 598 -9.21 3.99 -10.12
C GLY A 598 -8.45 2.87 -10.83
N PHE A 599 -7.35 2.41 -10.25
CA PHE A 599 -6.63 1.20 -10.62
C PHE A 599 -6.62 0.22 -9.46
N ASP A 600 -6.65 -1.07 -9.78
CA ASP A 600 -6.52 -2.12 -8.78
C ASP A 600 -5.08 -2.67 -8.70
N PHE A 601 -4.21 -2.04 -7.92
CA PHE A 601 -2.89 -2.63 -7.62
C PHE A 601 -2.97 -3.76 -6.60
N PHE A 602 -4.07 -3.84 -5.83
CA PHE A 602 -4.21 -4.76 -4.72
C PHE A 602 -5.57 -5.49 -4.75
N PRO A 603 -5.78 -6.43 -5.70
CA PRO A 603 -6.93 -7.31 -5.73
C PRO A 603 -7.13 -8.03 -4.39
N GLN A 604 -8.36 -8.44 -4.10
CA GLN A 604 -8.77 -9.01 -2.81
C GLN A 604 -8.72 -8.03 -1.62
N THR A 605 -8.37 -6.75 -1.83
CA THR A 605 -8.29 -5.73 -0.77
C THR A 605 -9.08 -4.46 -1.08
N GLY A 606 -9.37 -3.66 -0.05
CA GLY A 606 -10.03 -2.35 -0.17
C GLY A 606 -9.19 -1.22 -0.78
N HIS A 607 -7.93 -1.44 -1.13
CA HIS A 607 -7.09 -0.38 -1.70
C HIS A 607 -7.43 -0.12 -3.18
N VAL A 608 -7.39 1.16 -3.56
CA VAL A 608 -7.57 1.65 -4.93
C VAL A 608 -6.60 2.80 -5.17
N GLU A 609 -5.94 2.78 -6.32
CA GLU A 609 -4.96 3.76 -6.73
C GLU A 609 -5.62 4.73 -7.72
N GLY A 610 -5.81 5.99 -7.33
CA GLY A 610 -6.49 6.99 -8.15
C GLY A 610 -5.54 7.71 -9.10
N VAL A 611 -5.98 7.91 -10.35
CA VAL A 611 -5.36 8.86 -11.28
C VAL A 611 -6.38 9.93 -11.63
N ALA A 612 -6.03 11.18 -11.35
CA ALA A 612 -6.78 12.36 -11.76
C ALA A 612 -5.96 13.19 -12.75
N VAL A 613 -6.60 13.63 -13.84
CA VAL A 613 -5.97 14.39 -14.91
C VAL A 613 -6.61 15.77 -14.97
N LEU A 614 -5.78 16.80 -14.93
CA LEU A 614 -6.17 18.19 -14.72
C LEU A 614 -5.61 19.10 -15.80
N ASN A 615 -6.44 19.96 -16.38
CA ASN A 615 -6.00 21.00 -17.31
C ASN A 615 -6.02 22.36 -16.63
N ARG A 616 -5.00 23.18 -16.89
CA ARG A 616 -5.03 24.58 -16.45
C ARG A 616 -6.09 25.33 -17.24
N ILE A 617 -6.99 26.03 -16.53
CA ILE A 617 -8.00 26.88 -17.14
C ILE A 617 -7.30 28.11 -17.73
N GLU A 618 -7.53 28.36 -19.01
CA GLU A 618 -7.05 29.58 -19.65
C GLU A 618 -7.91 30.77 -19.26
N LYS A 619 -7.28 31.91 -18.98
CA LYS A 619 -8.00 33.16 -18.79
C LYS A 619 -8.56 33.62 -20.15
N SER A 620 -9.86 33.90 -20.21
CA SER A 620 -10.40 34.73 -21.29
C SER A 620 -9.66 36.08 -21.27
N ALA A 621 -9.14 36.46 -22.44
CA ALA A 621 -8.31 37.65 -22.61
C ALA A 621 -9.12 38.96 -22.55
#